data_AF-X0BA79-F1
#
_entry.id   AF-X0BA79-F1
#
_cell.length_a   1.000
_cell.length_b   1.000
_cell.length_c   1.000
_cell.angle_alpha   90.00
_cell.angle_beta   90.00
_cell.angle_gamma   90.00
#
_symmetry.space_group_name_H-M   'P 1'
#
loop_
_entity.id
_entity.type
_entity.pdbx_description
1 polymer ?
#
loop_
_entity_poly.entity_id
_entity_poly.type
_entity_poly.pdbx_seq_one_letter_code
_entity_poly.pdbx_strand_id
1 'polypeptide(L)'
;MVGEPGYIRGTISRLEPEFTDGIMQSLITHSSQPICKGLQASRSYTPGFPPLKARAGDFVALQYQENGHVTLLQNSPHKLGSGTVSVYGTSFPLEGDHLASVYGIWNSQGTGGDARGRLLGTWNFDDGQCYQINDSKTSKERQTSFQKHAEDPFGADLWCQIDVRLPADISSWYTLYWVWDWPDVRSGLSKEIYTSCMDVEALPGYSDGDIVFVEGQDLNFAAIKDQLSVL
;
A
#
# COMPACT_ATOMS: atom_id res chain seq x y z
N MET A 1 -3.87 11.81 -8.81
CA MET A 1 -3.98 12.00 -7.36
C MET A 1 -3.58 13.41 -7.01
N VAL A 2 -4.35 14.05 -6.15
CA VAL A 2 -4.19 15.46 -5.79
C VAL A 2 -4.23 15.59 -4.27
N GLY A 3 -3.63 16.66 -3.75
CA GLY A 3 -3.58 16.92 -2.31
C GLY A 3 -2.27 16.49 -1.66
N GLU A 4 -2.15 16.82 -0.37
CA GLU A 4 -0.96 16.51 0.43
C GLU A 4 -0.86 14.99 0.70
N PRO A 5 0.34 14.41 0.65
CA PRO A 5 0.53 13.01 0.96
C PRO A 5 0.27 12.72 2.45
N GLY A 6 -0.28 11.54 2.72
CA GLY A 6 -0.29 10.94 4.04
C GLY A 6 0.79 9.88 4.17
N TYR A 7 1.15 9.56 5.41
CA TYR A 7 2.22 8.61 5.72
C TYR A 7 1.72 7.44 6.56
N ILE A 8 2.51 6.37 6.62
CA ILE A 8 2.26 5.28 7.57
C ILE A 8 2.56 5.74 8.99
N ARG A 9 1.92 5.11 9.97
CA ARG A 9 2.14 5.44 11.40
C ARG A 9 3.63 5.34 11.75
N GLY A 10 4.10 6.23 12.62
CA GLY A 10 5.49 6.22 13.09
C GLY A 10 6.56 6.31 11.98
N THR A 11 6.25 6.92 10.82
CA THR A 11 7.22 7.12 9.73
C THR A 11 8.47 7.82 10.24
N ILE A 12 9.64 7.31 9.83
CA ILE A 12 10.94 7.93 10.06
C ILE A 12 11.54 8.26 8.70
N SER A 13 12.09 9.48 8.56
CA SER A 13 12.71 9.92 7.30
C SER A 13 13.91 9.03 6.97
N ARG A 14 14.07 8.68 5.69
CA ARG A 14 15.29 8.04 5.17
C ARG A 14 16.53 8.94 5.30
N LEU A 15 16.33 10.24 5.55
CA LEU A 15 17.40 11.21 5.78
C LEU A 15 17.90 11.22 7.24
N GLU A 16 17.17 10.60 8.17
CA GLU A 16 17.62 10.53 9.56
C GLU A 16 18.82 9.56 9.68
N PRO A 17 19.88 9.92 10.43
CA PRO A 17 21.05 9.06 10.62
C PRO A 17 20.72 7.69 11.22
N GLU A 18 19.67 7.59 12.02
CA GLU A 18 19.25 6.33 12.64
C GLU A 18 18.40 5.45 11.72
N PHE A 19 18.05 5.92 10.52
CA PHE A 19 17.20 5.16 9.61
C PHE A 19 17.87 3.86 9.16
N THR A 20 17.15 2.75 9.31
CA THR A 20 17.42 1.49 8.64
C THR A 20 16.10 0.91 8.15
N ASP A 21 16.11 0.17 7.03
CA ASP A 21 14.88 -0.41 6.48
C ASP A 21 14.14 -1.26 7.54
N GLY A 22 14.88 -1.98 8.40
CA GLY A 22 14.32 -2.82 9.46
C GLY A 22 13.50 -2.09 10.53
N ILE A 23 13.68 -0.76 10.68
CA ILE A 23 12.86 0.04 11.60
C ILE A 23 11.45 0.23 11.08
N MET A 24 11.27 0.36 9.76
CA MET A 24 9.94 0.53 9.14
C MET A 24 9.36 -0.78 8.60
N GLN A 25 10.21 -1.68 8.09
CA GLN A 25 9.81 -2.95 7.52
C GLN A 25 9.15 -3.84 8.57
N SER A 26 7.93 -4.31 8.29
CA SER A 26 7.18 -5.24 9.13
C SER A 26 7.07 -6.59 8.43
N LEU A 27 8.03 -7.49 8.69
CA LEU A 27 7.96 -8.87 8.21
C LEU A 27 7.21 -9.73 9.23
N ILE A 28 6.15 -10.39 8.79
CA ILE A 28 5.35 -11.33 9.57
C ILE A 28 5.80 -12.76 9.24
N THR A 29 6.34 -13.45 10.25
CA THR A 29 6.81 -14.84 10.16
C THR A 29 5.81 -15.84 10.78
N HIS A 30 4.88 -15.35 11.63
CA HIS A 30 3.84 -16.15 12.27
C HIS A 30 2.50 -15.42 12.22
N SER A 31 1.42 -16.15 11.92
CA SER A 31 0.09 -15.55 11.75
C SER A 31 -0.51 -14.97 13.04
N SER A 32 0.00 -15.35 14.21
CA SER A 32 -0.38 -14.77 15.50
C SER A 32 0.29 -13.43 15.79
N GLN A 33 1.26 -12.99 14.97
CA GLN A 33 1.90 -11.70 15.17
C GLN A 33 0.92 -10.54 14.90
N PRO A 34 1.09 -9.40 15.60
CA PRO A 34 0.35 -8.19 15.32
C PRO A 34 0.47 -7.79 13.84
N ILE A 35 -0.64 -7.37 13.24
CA ILE A 35 -0.64 -6.91 11.84
C ILE A 35 0.09 -5.58 11.70
N CYS A 36 0.06 -4.74 12.74
CA CYS A 36 0.83 -3.51 12.81
C CYS A 36 2.14 -3.73 13.56
N LYS A 37 3.25 -3.23 13.00
CA LYS A 37 4.52 -3.16 13.72
C LYS A 37 4.37 -2.31 14.98
N GLY A 38 5.23 -2.48 15.99
CA GLY A 38 5.17 -1.73 17.25
C GLY A 38 5.05 -0.20 17.09
N LEU A 39 5.83 0.42 16.18
CA LEU A 39 5.73 1.86 15.88
C LEU A 39 4.42 2.27 15.18
N GLN A 40 3.65 1.29 14.72
CA GLN A 40 2.40 1.44 13.97
C GLN A 40 1.18 0.90 14.74
N ALA A 41 1.37 0.44 15.97
CA ALA A 41 0.32 -0.21 16.77
C ALA A 41 -0.81 0.77 17.11
N SER A 42 -0.46 2.00 17.45
CA SER A 42 -1.41 3.08 17.76
C SER A 42 -1.40 4.16 16.70
N ARG A 43 -2.46 4.96 16.64
CA ARG A 43 -2.57 6.14 15.77
C ARG A 43 -1.67 7.27 16.27
N SER A 44 -0.38 7.08 16.13
CA SER A 44 0.67 8.05 16.49
C SER A 44 1.51 8.36 15.26
N TYR A 45 1.71 9.65 15.02
CA TYR A 45 2.36 10.16 13.84
C TYR A 45 3.57 11.01 14.20
N THR A 46 4.66 10.76 13.49
CA THR A 46 5.88 11.56 13.60
C THR A 46 5.60 12.96 13.07
N PRO A 47 6.02 14.03 13.77
CA PRO A 47 5.90 15.40 13.27
C PRO A 47 6.49 15.53 11.85
N GLY A 48 5.76 16.17 10.94
CA GLY A 48 6.13 16.28 9.52
C GLY A 48 5.65 15.13 8.63
N PHE A 49 5.14 14.03 9.21
CA PHE A 49 4.59 12.88 8.48
C PHE A 49 3.14 12.63 8.90
N PRO A 50 2.18 13.49 8.51
CA PRO A 50 0.80 13.38 8.95
C PRO A 50 0.05 12.18 8.32
N PRO A 51 -1.11 11.78 8.89
CA PRO A 51 -2.04 10.89 8.20
C PRO A 51 -2.59 11.52 6.92
N LEU A 52 -3.10 10.70 6.02
CA LEU A 52 -3.79 11.17 4.82
C LEU A 52 -5.10 11.84 5.21
N LYS A 53 -5.49 12.89 4.48
CA LYS A 53 -6.82 13.51 4.57
C LYS A 53 -7.57 13.28 3.27
N ALA A 54 -8.74 12.66 3.34
CA ALA A 54 -9.59 12.38 2.18
C ALA A 54 -11.06 12.33 2.60
N ARG A 55 -11.99 12.41 1.67
CA ARG A 55 -13.42 12.25 1.95
C ARG A 55 -13.84 10.79 1.81
N ALA A 56 -14.98 10.45 2.39
CA ALA A 56 -15.63 9.19 2.10
C ALA A 56 -15.89 9.04 0.60
N GLY A 57 -15.67 7.86 0.04
CA GLY A 57 -15.84 7.59 -1.39
C GLY A 57 -14.67 8.00 -2.30
N ASP A 58 -13.71 8.80 -1.83
CA ASP A 58 -12.54 9.18 -2.63
C ASP A 58 -11.68 7.95 -2.97
N PHE A 59 -11.04 7.99 -4.14
CA PHE A 59 -9.92 7.11 -4.42
C PHE A 59 -8.65 7.68 -3.80
N VAL A 60 -7.87 6.82 -3.15
CA VAL A 60 -6.56 7.15 -2.58
C VAL A 60 -5.50 6.21 -3.15
N ALA A 61 -4.32 6.75 -3.42
CA ALA A 61 -3.19 5.99 -3.91
C ALA A 61 -2.31 5.56 -2.74
N LEU A 62 -2.05 4.27 -2.64
CA LEU A 62 -1.05 3.72 -1.74
C LEU A 62 0.19 3.45 -2.58
N GLN A 63 1.23 4.27 -2.40
CA GLN A 63 2.47 4.18 -3.16
C GLN A 63 3.60 3.56 -2.34
N TYR A 64 4.42 2.73 -2.98
CA TYR A 64 5.52 2.00 -2.35
C TYR A 64 6.66 1.71 -3.33
N GLN A 65 7.88 1.64 -2.81
CA GLN A 65 9.06 1.32 -3.61
C GLN A 65 9.14 -0.19 -3.86
N GLU A 66 9.44 -0.57 -5.10
CA GLU A 66 9.54 -1.98 -5.48
C GLU A 66 10.81 -2.66 -4.97
N ASN A 67 11.90 -1.90 -4.76
CA ASN A 67 13.16 -2.39 -4.16
C ASN A 67 13.68 -3.71 -4.78
N GLY A 68 13.60 -3.83 -6.10
CA GLY A 68 14.00 -5.01 -6.86
C GLY A 68 12.97 -6.15 -6.95
N HIS A 69 11.82 -6.07 -6.28
CA HIS A 69 10.77 -7.09 -6.29
C HIS A 69 9.95 -7.11 -7.58
N VAL A 70 10.15 -6.12 -8.45
CA VAL A 70 9.54 -6.01 -9.78
C VAL A 70 10.62 -6.06 -10.85
N THR A 71 11.55 -5.12 -10.85
CA THR A 71 12.52 -5.01 -11.96
C THR A 71 13.72 -5.92 -11.81
N LEU A 72 13.96 -6.50 -10.63
CA LEU A 72 15.07 -7.42 -10.36
C LEU A 72 14.58 -8.80 -9.86
N LEU A 73 13.36 -9.20 -10.24
CA LEU A 73 12.74 -10.45 -9.78
C LEU A 73 13.61 -11.70 -10.04
N GLN A 74 14.48 -11.68 -11.06
CA GLN A 74 15.45 -12.74 -11.32
C GLN A 74 16.42 -13.02 -10.15
N ASN A 75 16.61 -12.06 -9.25
CA ASN A 75 17.41 -12.22 -8.03
C ASN A 75 16.70 -13.08 -6.97
N SER A 76 15.40 -13.37 -7.15
CA SER A 76 14.59 -14.22 -6.29
C SER A 76 13.92 -15.34 -7.10
N PRO A 77 14.70 -16.27 -7.70
CA PRO A 77 14.19 -17.27 -8.63
C PRO A 77 13.24 -18.31 -7.99
N HIS A 78 13.12 -18.31 -6.66
CA HIS A 78 12.20 -19.13 -5.90
C HIS A 78 10.82 -18.45 -5.68
N LYS A 79 10.62 -17.25 -6.21
CA LYS A 79 9.35 -16.51 -6.08
C LYS A 79 8.53 -16.68 -7.35
N LEU A 80 7.20 -16.77 -7.20
CA LEU A 80 6.28 -16.93 -8.32
C LEU A 80 6.06 -15.66 -9.14
N GLY A 81 6.49 -14.51 -8.63
CA GLY A 81 6.17 -13.18 -9.14
C GLY A 81 6.49 -12.15 -8.07
N SER A 82 6.05 -10.90 -8.26
CA SER A 82 6.16 -9.84 -7.25
C SER A 82 5.20 -9.99 -6.07
N GLY A 83 4.26 -10.94 -6.14
CA GLY A 83 3.28 -11.20 -5.10
C GLY A 83 2.04 -10.31 -5.21
N THR A 84 1.22 -10.36 -4.16
CA THR A 84 -0.12 -9.77 -4.15
C THR A 84 -0.29 -8.90 -2.91
N VAL A 85 -0.90 -7.73 -3.09
CA VAL A 85 -1.26 -6.83 -2.01
C VAL A 85 -2.76 -6.91 -1.76
N SER A 86 -3.14 -7.11 -0.50
CA SER A 86 -4.53 -6.96 -0.04
C SER A 86 -4.62 -5.78 0.91
N VAL A 87 -5.61 -4.91 0.70
CA VAL A 87 -5.87 -3.76 1.58
C VAL A 87 -7.14 -4.01 2.35
N TYR A 88 -7.03 -3.96 3.67
CA TYR A 88 -8.15 -4.05 4.59
C TYR A 88 -8.39 -2.71 5.26
N GLY A 89 -9.62 -2.46 5.69
CA GLY A 89 -9.91 -1.24 6.43
C GLY A 89 -10.98 -1.37 7.50
N THR A 90 -10.90 -0.49 8.51
CA THR A 90 -11.83 -0.44 9.64
C THR A 90 -11.89 0.95 10.27
N SER A 91 -13.07 1.34 10.76
CA SER A 91 -13.26 2.52 11.61
C SER A 91 -12.99 2.22 13.10
N PHE A 92 -12.80 0.94 13.44
CA PHE A 92 -12.68 0.44 14.81
C PHE A 92 -11.41 -0.41 15.00
N PRO A 93 -10.20 0.10 14.67
CA PRO A 93 -8.97 -0.68 14.79
C PRO A 93 -8.68 -1.05 16.25
N LEU A 94 -8.06 -2.21 16.47
CA LEU A 94 -7.53 -2.60 17.78
C LEU A 94 -6.00 -2.71 17.71
N GLU A 95 -5.31 -2.28 18.76
CA GLU A 95 -3.85 -2.45 18.86
C GLU A 95 -3.44 -3.94 18.83
N GLY A 96 -4.33 -4.83 19.27
CA GLY A 96 -4.15 -6.28 19.27
C GLY A 96 -4.58 -6.99 17.98
N ASP A 97 -4.92 -6.27 16.91
CA ASP A 97 -5.22 -6.87 15.62
C ASP A 97 -3.99 -7.64 15.11
N HIS A 98 -4.19 -8.92 14.78
CA HIS A 98 -3.13 -9.83 14.35
C HIS A 98 -3.43 -10.40 12.97
N LEU A 99 -2.39 -10.83 12.27
CA LEU A 99 -2.51 -11.23 10.86
C LEU A 99 -3.60 -12.30 10.66
N ALA A 100 -3.67 -13.33 11.52
CA ALA A 100 -4.66 -14.41 11.43
C ALA A 100 -6.12 -14.00 11.69
N SER A 101 -6.38 -12.81 12.24
CA SER A 101 -7.74 -12.30 12.44
C SER A 101 -8.25 -11.44 11.28
N VAL A 102 -7.33 -10.94 10.43
CA VAL A 102 -7.63 -9.98 9.37
C VAL A 102 -7.37 -10.60 7.99
N TYR A 103 -6.14 -11.05 7.74
CA TYR A 103 -5.70 -11.47 6.40
C TYR A 103 -6.38 -12.78 5.97
N GLY A 104 -7.17 -12.71 4.91
CA GLY A 104 -7.99 -13.83 4.41
C GLY A 104 -9.23 -14.13 5.27
N ILE A 105 -9.48 -13.35 6.33
CA ILE A 105 -10.62 -13.53 7.23
C ILE A 105 -11.66 -12.42 7.03
N TRP A 106 -11.23 -11.16 7.04
CA TRP A 106 -12.09 -10.06 6.65
C TRP A 106 -12.40 -10.15 5.16
N ASN A 107 -13.66 -9.94 4.79
CA ASN A 107 -14.15 -10.06 3.42
C ASN A 107 -14.72 -8.73 2.93
N SER A 108 -15.01 -8.61 1.64
CA SER A 108 -15.53 -7.36 1.05
C SER A 108 -16.90 -6.95 1.56
N GLN A 109 -17.68 -7.91 2.07
CA GLN A 109 -19.01 -7.67 2.66
C GLN A 109 -18.93 -7.12 4.09
N GLY A 110 -17.75 -7.07 4.70
CA GLY A 110 -17.58 -6.65 6.10
C GLY A 110 -18.19 -7.61 7.12
N THR A 111 -18.44 -8.86 6.75
CA THR A 111 -19.04 -9.90 7.61
C THR A 111 -18.03 -10.93 8.10
N GLY A 112 -16.79 -10.86 7.59
CA GLY A 112 -15.73 -11.78 7.94
C GLY A 112 -15.15 -11.51 9.33
N GLY A 113 -14.67 -12.58 9.98
CA GLY A 113 -14.06 -12.49 11.32
C GLY A 113 -15.03 -11.93 12.36
N ASP A 114 -14.62 -10.84 13.01
CA ASP A 114 -15.39 -10.11 14.02
C ASP A 114 -16.26 -8.98 13.45
N ALA A 115 -16.37 -8.88 12.12
CA ALA A 115 -17.19 -7.91 11.41
C ALA A 115 -16.86 -6.43 11.70
N ARG A 116 -15.67 -6.12 12.25
CA ARG A 116 -15.23 -4.74 12.48
C ARG A 116 -14.64 -4.07 11.25
N GLY A 117 -14.25 -4.85 10.25
CA GLY A 117 -13.59 -4.33 9.06
C GLY A 117 -13.90 -5.15 7.82
N ARG A 118 -13.31 -4.73 6.70
CA ARG A 118 -13.58 -5.33 5.38
C ARG A 118 -12.33 -5.35 4.51
N LEU A 119 -12.30 -6.26 3.55
CA LEU A 119 -11.34 -6.24 2.45
C LEU A 119 -11.78 -5.17 1.44
N LEU A 120 -10.93 -4.19 1.17
CA LEU A 120 -11.19 -3.13 0.17
C LEU A 120 -10.80 -3.56 -1.23
N GLY A 121 -9.82 -4.46 -1.35
CA GLY A 121 -9.46 -5.06 -2.62
C GLY A 121 -8.12 -5.79 -2.55
N THR A 122 -7.79 -6.42 -3.67
CA THR A 122 -6.58 -7.20 -3.85
C THR A 122 -6.00 -6.90 -5.23
N TRP A 123 -4.71 -6.58 -5.27
CA TRP A 123 -3.97 -6.17 -6.47
C TRP A 123 -2.65 -6.91 -6.56
N ASN A 124 -2.05 -6.94 -7.75
CA ASN A 124 -0.65 -7.32 -7.87
C ASN A 124 0.24 -6.26 -7.21
N PHE A 125 1.35 -6.66 -6.59
CA PHE A 125 2.37 -5.71 -6.10
C PHE A 125 3.00 -4.92 -7.24
N ASP A 126 3.14 -5.57 -8.40
CA ASP A 126 3.53 -4.93 -9.66
C ASP A 126 2.28 -4.31 -10.31
N ASP A 127 2.23 -2.98 -10.40
CA ASP A 127 1.13 -2.23 -11.03
C ASP A 127 1.20 -2.19 -12.57
N GLY A 128 2.23 -2.81 -13.16
CA GLY A 128 2.47 -2.86 -14.60
C GLY A 128 3.28 -1.71 -15.17
N GLN A 129 3.47 -0.62 -14.42
CA GLN A 129 4.19 0.57 -14.89
C GLN A 129 5.41 0.94 -14.03
N CYS A 130 5.40 0.66 -12.73
CA CYS A 130 6.42 1.08 -11.78
C CYS A 130 7.81 0.48 -12.07
N TYR A 131 8.86 1.19 -11.68
CA TYR A 131 10.22 0.68 -11.85
C TYR A 131 11.18 1.35 -10.88
N GLN A 132 12.12 0.56 -10.36
CA GLN A 132 13.40 1.07 -9.90
C GLN A 132 14.36 1.16 -11.08
N ILE A 133 15.09 2.25 -11.21
CA ILE A 133 16.11 2.41 -12.26
C ILE A 133 17.27 1.45 -11.99
N ASN A 134 17.51 0.55 -12.94
CA ASN A 134 18.67 -0.34 -12.97
C ASN A 134 18.90 -0.89 -14.39
N ASP A 135 19.85 -1.82 -14.51
CA ASP A 135 20.27 -2.37 -15.79
C ASP A 135 19.42 -3.51 -16.35
N SER A 136 18.41 -3.97 -15.61
CA SER A 136 17.55 -5.06 -16.05
C SER A 136 16.74 -4.68 -17.29
N LYS A 137 16.35 -5.70 -18.06
CA LYS A 137 15.50 -5.54 -19.23
C LYS A 137 14.16 -4.88 -18.85
N THR A 138 13.51 -5.36 -17.80
CA THR A 138 12.23 -4.82 -17.31
C THR A 138 12.33 -3.35 -16.93
N SER A 139 13.39 -2.95 -16.20
CA SER A 139 13.59 -1.56 -15.82
C SER A 139 13.74 -0.66 -17.05
N LYS A 140 14.57 -1.05 -18.03
CA LYS A 140 14.81 -0.29 -19.27
C LYS A 140 13.56 -0.16 -20.14
N GLU A 141 12.78 -1.24 -20.26
CA GLU A 141 11.53 -1.25 -21.02
C GLU A 141 10.47 -0.33 -20.37
N ARG A 142 10.35 -0.36 -19.05
CA ARG A 142 9.42 0.51 -18.30
C ARG A 142 9.84 1.97 -18.32
N GLN A 143 11.12 2.27 -18.13
CA GLN A 143 11.63 3.65 -18.28
C GLN A 143 11.34 4.23 -19.67
N THR A 144 11.38 3.39 -20.72
CA THR A 144 11.04 3.83 -22.08
C THR A 144 9.55 4.09 -22.26
N SER A 145 8.71 3.23 -21.68
CA SER A 145 7.25 3.23 -21.86
C SER A 145 6.52 4.20 -20.92
N PHE A 146 7.06 4.41 -19.73
CA PHE A 146 6.46 5.15 -18.61
C PHE A 146 7.41 6.26 -18.15
N GLN A 147 7.72 7.18 -19.07
CA GLN A 147 8.65 8.28 -18.78
C GLN A 147 8.03 9.26 -17.78
N LYS A 148 8.83 9.69 -16.81
CA LYS A 148 8.42 10.64 -15.78
C LYS A 148 9.59 11.54 -15.36
N HIS A 149 9.27 12.72 -14.83
CA HIS A 149 10.27 13.63 -14.28
C HIS A 149 10.64 13.24 -12.85
N ALA A 150 11.92 13.29 -12.52
CA ALA A 150 12.36 13.03 -11.15
C ALA A 150 11.76 14.08 -10.20
N GLU A 151 11.18 13.61 -9.10
CA GLU A 151 10.41 14.44 -8.15
C GLU A 151 10.63 13.91 -6.74
N ASP A 152 10.87 14.77 -5.74
CA ASP A 152 11.01 14.33 -4.36
C ASP A 152 9.62 14.00 -3.75
N PRO A 153 9.48 12.94 -2.94
CA PRO A 153 10.52 12.01 -2.48
C PRO A 153 10.73 10.80 -3.41
N PHE A 154 10.06 10.74 -4.56
CA PHE A 154 10.10 9.60 -5.48
C PHE A 154 11.47 9.40 -6.14
N GLY A 155 12.25 10.48 -6.27
CA GLY A 155 13.48 10.51 -7.03
C GLY A 155 13.22 10.20 -8.51
N ALA A 156 14.15 9.50 -9.14
CA ALA A 156 14.04 9.11 -10.55
C ALA A 156 13.22 7.82 -10.77
N ASP A 157 12.96 7.04 -9.72
CA ASP A 157 12.18 5.80 -9.78
C ASP A 157 10.68 6.09 -9.85
N LEU A 158 9.93 5.26 -10.58
CA LEU A 158 8.47 5.30 -10.54
C LEU A 158 7.99 4.29 -9.49
N TRP A 159 7.42 4.79 -8.38
CA TRP A 159 6.93 3.92 -7.31
C TRP A 159 5.73 3.09 -7.77
N CYS A 160 5.57 1.90 -7.20
CA CYS A 160 4.38 1.09 -7.44
C CYS A 160 3.20 1.66 -6.69
N GLN A 161 2.02 1.53 -7.28
CA GLN A 161 0.79 2.12 -6.76
C GLN A 161 -0.38 1.14 -6.78
N ILE A 162 -1.21 1.24 -5.75
CA ILE A 162 -2.58 0.74 -5.79
C ILE A 162 -3.56 1.85 -5.45
N ASP A 163 -4.61 1.96 -6.23
CA ASP A 163 -5.69 2.93 -6.04
C ASP A 163 -6.87 2.25 -5.36
N VAL A 164 -7.19 2.75 -4.16
CA VAL A 164 -8.20 2.18 -3.28
C VAL A 164 -9.35 3.16 -3.15
N ARG A 165 -10.56 2.74 -3.49
CA ARG A 165 -11.76 3.53 -3.17
C ARG A 165 -12.09 3.41 -1.69
N LEU A 166 -12.11 4.53 -0.98
CA LEU A 166 -12.52 4.59 0.41
C LEU A 166 -14.02 4.29 0.54
N PRO A 167 -14.45 3.57 1.59
CA PRO A 167 -15.87 3.30 1.78
C PRO A 167 -16.69 4.59 1.92
N ALA A 168 -17.92 4.56 1.43
CA ALA A 168 -18.86 5.69 1.51
C ALA A 168 -19.36 5.97 2.93
N ASP A 169 -19.22 5.00 3.83
CA ASP A 169 -19.75 5.01 5.20
C ASP A 169 -18.74 5.45 6.27
N ILE A 170 -17.56 5.97 5.87
CA ILE A 170 -16.58 6.53 6.83
C ILE A 170 -16.93 7.98 7.19
N SER A 171 -16.78 8.35 8.46
CA SER A 171 -17.14 9.70 8.95
C SER A 171 -16.11 10.36 9.85
N SER A 172 -15.03 9.66 10.17
CA SER A 172 -13.94 10.15 11.02
C SER A 172 -12.66 9.40 10.65
N TRP A 173 -11.97 8.79 11.59
CA TRP A 173 -10.77 8.04 11.30
C TRP A 173 -11.06 6.68 10.69
N TYR A 174 -10.30 6.34 9.66
CA TYR A 174 -10.33 5.04 9.02
C TYR A 174 -8.93 4.46 8.91
N THR A 175 -8.70 3.28 9.47
CA THR A 175 -7.41 2.59 9.41
C THR A 175 -7.35 1.71 8.19
N LEU A 176 -6.23 1.73 7.48
CA LEU A 176 -5.89 0.82 6.40
C LEU A 176 -4.76 -0.12 6.84
N TYR A 177 -4.94 -1.41 6.57
CA TYR A 177 -3.90 -2.43 6.67
C TYR A 177 -3.48 -2.84 5.27
N TRP A 178 -2.27 -2.46 4.89
CA TRP A 178 -1.63 -2.91 3.66
C TRP A 178 -0.89 -4.21 3.95
N VAL A 179 -1.25 -5.30 3.26
CA VAL A 179 -0.69 -6.63 3.47
C VAL A 179 -0.18 -7.17 2.14
N TRP A 180 1.13 -7.37 2.03
CA TRP A 180 1.77 -7.95 0.86
C TRP A 180 2.20 -9.38 1.13
N ASP A 181 1.63 -10.33 0.39
CA ASP A 181 2.00 -11.75 0.41
C ASP A 181 2.90 -12.02 -0.80
N TRP A 182 4.17 -12.36 -0.53
CA TRP A 182 5.17 -12.67 -1.55
C TRP A 182 5.53 -14.16 -1.56
N PRO A 183 4.75 -15.00 -2.27
CA PRO A 183 4.80 -16.44 -2.12
C PRO A 183 6.08 -17.07 -2.68
N ASP A 184 6.55 -18.11 -1.99
CA ASP A 184 7.68 -18.96 -2.37
C ASP A 184 7.18 -20.26 -3.03
N VAL A 185 7.85 -20.73 -4.08
CA VAL A 185 7.54 -22.00 -4.75
C VAL A 185 8.00 -23.22 -3.95
N ARG A 186 8.93 -23.05 -3.00
CA ARG A 186 9.50 -24.13 -2.22
C ARG A 186 8.52 -24.55 -1.13
N SER A 187 8.12 -25.82 -1.17
CA SER A 187 7.21 -26.40 -0.19
C SER A 187 7.75 -26.28 1.25
N GLY A 188 6.91 -25.85 2.18
CA GLY A 188 7.20 -25.88 3.62
C GLY A 188 7.91 -24.64 4.20
N LEU A 189 8.17 -23.60 3.40
CA LEU A 189 8.63 -22.30 3.89
C LEU A 189 7.44 -21.39 4.24
N SER A 190 7.60 -20.58 5.29
CA SER A 190 6.61 -19.59 5.71
C SER A 190 6.35 -18.60 4.58
N LYS A 191 5.08 -18.25 4.35
CA LYS A 191 4.71 -17.10 3.52
C LYS A 191 5.52 -15.88 3.97
N GLU A 192 6.13 -15.18 3.02
CA GLU A 192 6.80 -13.93 3.30
C GLU A 192 5.77 -12.82 3.21
N ILE A 193 5.29 -12.37 4.37
CA ILE A 193 4.20 -11.40 4.46
C ILE A 193 4.75 -10.11 5.06
N TYR A 194 4.59 -9.02 4.33
CA TYR A 194 4.91 -7.69 4.80
C TYR A 194 3.65 -6.90 5.09
N THR A 195 3.70 -6.08 6.14
CA THR A 195 2.55 -5.24 6.51
C THR A 195 2.91 -3.78 6.72
N SER A 196 1.92 -2.91 6.59
CA SER A 196 2.00 -1.52 7.03
C SER A 196 0.62 -1.03 7.45
N CYS A 197 0.58 -0.26 8.54
CA CYS A 197 -0.63 0.34 9.06
C CYS A 197 -0.60 1.87 8.93
N MET A 198 -1.70 2.41 8.44
CA MET A 198 -1.89 3.84 8.20
C MET A 198 -3.33 4.24 8.45
N ASP A 199 -3.58 5.54 8.56
CA ASP A 199 -4.89 6.09 8.79
C ASP A 199 -5.23 7.17 7.76
N VAL A 200 -6.52 7.28 7.49
CA VAL A 200 -7.17 8.36 6.78
C VAL A 200 -8.02 9.15 7.78
N GLU A 201 -7.79 10.45 7.88
CA GLU A 201 -8.67 11.39 8.54
C GLU A 201 -9.79 11.77 7.56
N ALA A 202 -11.01 11.27 7.77
CA ALA A 202 -12.13 11.62 6.90
C ALA A 202 -12.50 13.09 7.04
N LEU A 203 -12.41 13.81 5.93
CA LEU A 203 -12.88 15.18 5.81
C LEU A 203 -14.41 15.22 5.65
N PRO A 204 -15.06 16.34 6.02
CA PRO A 204 -16.48 16.52 5.74
C PRO A 204 -16.80 16.40 4.25
N GLY A 205 -17.93 15.75 3.95
CA GLY A 205 -18.43 15.54 2.59
C GLY A 205 -18.26 14.10 2.11
N TYR A 206 -18.73 13.87 0.89
CA TYR A 206 -18.74 12.57 0.24
C TYR A 206 -18.41 12.73 -1.25
N SER A 207 -17.72 11.74 -1.80
CA SER A 207 -17.36 11.64 -3.21
C SER A 207 -18.19 10.52 -3.85
N ASP A 208 -19.30 10.92 -4.46
CA ASP A 208 -20.26 10.02 -5.12
C ASP A 208 -19.90 9.75 -6.59
N GLY A 209 -18.87 10.43 -7.11
CA GLY A 209 -18.65 10.53 -8.54
C GLY A 209 -17.98 9.31 -9.18
N ASP A 210 -18.42 8.98 -10.39
CA ASP A 210 -17.62 8.24 -11.35
C ASP A 210 -16.34 9.03 -11.64
N ILE A 211 -15.18 8.45 -11.34
CA ILE A 211 -13.89 9.06 -11.65
C ILE A 211 -13.52 8.69 -13.08
N VAL A 212 -13.19 9.71 -13.88
CA VAL A 212 -12.67 9.52 -15.23
C VAL A 212 -11.15 9.67 -15.19
N PHE A 213 -10.45 8.64 -15.66
CA PHE A 213 -9.01 8.72 -15.86
C PHE A 213 -8.68 9.78 -16.93
N VAL A 214 -7.73 10.67 -16.62
CA VAL A 214 -7.25 11.69 -17.55
C VAL A 214 -5.87 11.28 -18.04
N GLU A 215 -5.75 11.05 -19.34
CA GLU A 215 -4.47 10.69 -19.99
C GLU A 215 -3.45 11.82 -19.89
N GLY A 216 -2.16 11.46 -19.89
CA GLY A 216 -1.05 12.43 -19.92
C GLY A 216 -0.77 13.15 -18.60
N GLN A 217 -1.34 12.70 -17.48
CA GLN A 217 -0.96 13.15 -16.14
C GLN A 217 0.47 12.74 -15.81
N ASP A 218 1.14 13.53 -14.96
CA ASP A 218 2.44 13.16 -14.40
C ASP A 218 2.32 11.83 -13.65
N LEU A 219 3.10 10.83 -14.07
CA LEU A 219 3.05 9.47 -13.53
C LEU A 219 3.43 9.40 -12.04
N ASN A 220 4.13 10.39 -11.49
CA ASN A 220 4.35 10.47 -10.03
C ASN A 220 3.03 10.59 -9.25
N PHE A 221 2.01 11.14 -9.89
CA PHE A 221 0.73 11.44 -9.27
C PHE A 221 -0.45 10.82 -10.00
N ALA A 222 -0.28 10.28 -11.20
CA ALA A 222 -1.36 9.68 -11.98
C ALA A 222 -1.96 8.47 -11.25
N ALA A 223 -3.27 8.27 -11.41
CA ALA A 223 -3.89 7.02 -11.03
C ALA A 223 -3.47 5.88 -11.98
N ILE A 224 -3.73 4.64 -11.61
CA ILE A 224 -3.65 3.47 -12.49
C ILE A 224 -5.02 3.28 -13.13
N LYS A 225 -5.12 3.57 -14.42
CA LYS A 225 -6.38 3.54 -15.19
C LYS A 225 -7.21 2.28 -14.97
N ASP A 226 -6.57 1.11 -15.00
CA ASP A 226 -7.24 -0.18 -14.85
C ASP A 226 -7.79 -0.41 -13.44
N GLN A 227 -7.27 0.30 -12.43
CA GLN A 227 -7.71 0.21 -11.04
C GLN A 227 -8.87 1.16 -10.72
N LEU A 228 -9.12 2.19 -11.54
CA LEU A 228 -10.26 3.10 -11.40
C LEU A 228 -11.57 2.53 -11.97
N SER A 229 -11.48 1.46 -12.75
CA SER A 229 -12.61 0.91 -13.52
C SER A 229 -13.47 -0.08 -12.73
N VAL A 230 -13.33 -0.14 -11.41
CA VAL A 230 -13.98 -1.15 -10.57
C VAL A 230 -15.23 -0.55 -9.91
N LEU A 231 -16.34 -0.65 -10.63
CA LEU A 231 -17.70 -0.73 -10.09
C LEU A 231 -18.39 -1.97 -10.66
#